data_AF-A0A7W0ZFU4-F1
#
_entry.id   AF-A0A7W0ZFU4-F1
#
_cell.length_a   1.000
_cell.length_b   1.000
_cell.length_c   1.000
_cell.angle_alpha   90.00
_cell.angle_beta   90.00
_cell.angle_gamma   90.00
#
_symmetry.space_group_name_H-M   'P 1'
#
loop_
_entity.id
_entity.type
_entity.pdbx_description
1 polymer ?
#
loop_
_entity_poly.entity_id
_entity_poly.type
_entity_poly.pdbx_seq_one_letter_code
_entity_poly.pdbx_strand_id
1 'polypeptide(L)'
;RAVELVKQHPGKMWVLDEDGRTMSPLLGQADLDVAWHAGQYQALPAVYSQNSALEIAWTRVVSETGTREGRVVAPFLTRGYEGLNVDDEEDWERAERLLASGAATLTDVGREPYSPAR
;
A
#
# COMPACT_ATOMS: atom_id res chain seq x y z
N ARG A 1 -6.49 -4.68 6.73
CA ARG A 1 -5.14 -4.31 6.21
C ARG A 1 -5.04 -2.80 6.19
N ALA A 2 -3.91 -2.22 6.56
CA ALA A 2 -3.67 -0.80 6.33
C ALA A 2 -3.58 -0.51 4.83
N VAL A 3 -4.33 0.48 4.37
CA VAL A 3 -4.41 0.85 2.96
C VAL A 3 -4.50 2.36 2.80
N GLU A 4 -4.04 2.85 1.64
CA GLU A 4 -4.14 4.24 1.22
C GLU A 4 -4.58 4.35 -0.24
N LEU A 5 -5.11 5.50 -0.63
CA LEU A 5 -5.51 5.77 -2.00
C LEU A 5 -4.28 5.68 -2.92
N VAL A 6 -4.38 4.96 -4.03
CA VAL A 6 -3.26 4.78 -4.96
C VAL A 6 -2.81 6.12 -5.53
N LYS A 7 -1.51 6.44 -5.54
CA LYS A 7 -1.00 7.63 -6.24
C LYS A 7 -1.01 7.45 -7.76
N GLN A 8 -0.86 6.20 -8.22
CA GLN A 8 -0.93 5.80 -9.62
C GLN A 8 -2.01 4.73 -9.76
N HIS A 9 -3.03 4.99 -10.58
CA HIS A 9 -4.16 4.08 -10.73
C HIS A 9 -3.77 2.83 -11.55
N PRO A 10 -4.05 1.60 -11.10
CA PRO A 10 -3.62 0.38 -11.80
C PRO A 10 -4.27 0.23 -13.19
N GLY A 11 -5.45 0.81 -13.41
CA GLY A 11 -6.07 0.93 -14.74
C GLY A 11 -5.24 1.69 -15.79
N LYS A 12 -4.21 2.43 -15.36
CA LYS A 12 -3.27 3.15 -16.22
C LYS A 12 -1.90 2.46 -16.36
N MET A 13 -1.72 1.30 -15.73
CA MET A 13 -0.47 0.54 -15.73
C MET A 13 -0.43 -0.46 -16.89
N TRP A 14 0.79 -0.77 -17.34
CA TRP A 14 1.07 -1.65 -18.47
C TRP A 14 2.11 -2.69 -18.08
N VAL A 15 2.03 -3.86 -18.68
CA VAL A 15 2.99 -4.96 -18.55
C VAL A 15 3.74 -5.06 -19.88
N LEU A 16 5.07 -5.14 -19.82
CA LEU A 16 5.86 -5.43 -21.02
C LEU A 16 5.59 -6.85 -21.48
N ASP A 17 5.30 -7.01 -22.77
CA ASP A 17 5.14 -8.32 -23.38
C ASP A 17 6.52 -9.00 -23.52
N GLU A 18 6.52 -10.32 -23.76
CA GLU A 18 7.76 -11.13 -23.80
C GLU A 18 8.80 -10.64 -24.82
N ASP A 19 8.35 -9.93 -25.86
CA ASP A 19 9.23 -9.35 -26.89
C ASP A 19 10.00 -8.10 -26.43
N GLY A 20 9.64 -7.54 -25.27
CA GLY A 20 10.22 -6.32 -24.69
C GLY A 20 10.02 -5.05 -25.52
N ARG A 21 9.16 -5.08 -26.54
CA ARG A 21 8.89 -3.98 -27.48
C ARG A 21 7.44 -3.52 -27.43
N THR A 22 6.55 -4.41 -27.05
CA THR A 22 5.13 -4.14 -26.89
C THR A 22 4.72 -4.23 -25.43
N MET A 23 3.54 -3.69 -25.13
CA MET A 23 2.98 -3.72 -23.79
C MET A 23 1.47 -3.91 -23.85
N SER A 24 0.97 -4.60 -22.85
CA SER A 24 -0.45 -4.86 -22.65
C SER A 24 -0.95 -4.20 -21.36
N PRO A 25 -2.21 -3.74 -21.28
CA PRO A 25 -2.74 -3.18 -20.05
C PRO A 25 -2.67 -4.19 -18.90
N LEU A 26 -2.29 -3.75 -17.70
CA LEU A 26 -2.27 -4.62 -16.51
C LEU A 26 -3.67 -5.16 -16.18
N LEU A 27 -4.70 -4.34 -16.40
CA LEU A 27 -6.10 -4.70 -16.15
C LEU A 27 -6.87 -4.79 -17.46
N GLY A 28 -7.66 -5.87 -17.61
CA GLY A 28 -8.60 -6.03 -18.72
C GLY A 28 -9.67 -4.94 -18.70
N GLN A 29 -9.81 -4.22 -19.82
CA GLN A 29 -10.65 -3.01 -19.94
C GLN A 29 -11.52 -3.03 -21.21
N ALA A 30 -11.63 -4.18 -21.88
CA ALA A 30 -12.33 -4.30 -23.17
C ALA A 30 -13.85 -4.03 -23.06
N ASP A 31 -14.43 -4.29 -21.88
CA ASP A 31 -15.86 -4.10 -21.62
C ASP A 31 -16.22 -2.65 -21.21
N LEU A 32 -15.24 -1.75 -21.14
CA LEU A 32 -15.46 -0.34 -20.77
C LEU A 32 -15.74 0.51 -22.02
N ASP A 33 -16.74 1.38 -21.95
CA ASP A 33 -17.00 2.39 -23.00
C ASP A 33 -15.77 3.28 -23.26
N VAL A 34 -15.05 3.61 -22.19
CA VAL A 34 -13.78 4.34 -22.22
C VAL A 34 -12.81 3.66 -21.26
N ALA A 35 -11.66 3.23 -21.79
CA ALA A 35 -10.63 2.62 -20.97
C ALA A 35 -10.06 3.61 -19.93
N TRP A 36 -9.80 3.13 -18.71
CA TRP A 36 -9.27 3.92 -17.60
C TRP A 36 -7.91 4.54 -17.90
N HIS A 37 -7.07 3.91 -18.73
CA HIS A 37 -5.81 4.51 -19.16
C HIS A 37 -5.99 5.83 -19.91
N ALA A 38 -7.12 6.02 -20.62
CA ALA A 38 -7.46 7.25 -21.33
C ALA A 38 -8.12 8.34 -20.44
N GLY A 39 -8.73 7.96 -19.31
CA GLY A 39 -9.43 8.89 -18.41
C GLY A 39 -8.49 9.73 -17.53
N GLN A 40 -8.98 10.85 -16.99
CA GLN A 40 -8.27 11.58 -15.93
C GLN A 40 -8.38 10.82 -14.60
N TYR A 41 -7.35 10.87 -13.75
CA TYR A 41 -7.32 10.11 -12.49
C TYR A 41 -8.56 10.38 -11.63
N GLN A 42 -9.00 11.64 -11.53
CA GLN A 42 -10.17 12.04 -10.72
C GLN A 42 -11.50 11.43 -11.20
N ALA A 43 -11.56 10.98 -12.46
CA ALA A 43 -12.74 10.34 -13.03
C ALA A 43 -12.72 8.81 -12.88
N LEU A 44 -11.63 8.24 -12.35
CA LEU A 44 -11.50 6.79 -12.15
C LEU A 44 -12.08 6.36 -10.80
N PRO A 45 -12.48 5.08 -10.66
CA PRO A 45 -12.87 4.54 -9.36
C PRO A 45 -11.76 4.70 -8.31
N ALA A 46 -12.16 4.89 -7.05
CA ALA A 46 -11.20 4.89 -5.96
C ALA A 46 -10.63 3.48 -5.75
N VAL A 47 -9.31 3.34 -5.88
CA VAL A 47 -8.58 2.10 -5.64
C VAL A 47 -7.53 2.34 -4.57
N TYR A 48 -7.32 1.36 -3.70
CA TYR A 48 -6.44 1.47 -2.55
C TYR A 48 -5.29 0.47 -2.63
N SER A 49 -4.08 0.91 -2.30
CA SER A 49 -2.91 0.04 -2.12
C SER A 49 -2.76 -0.33 -0.66
N GLN A 50 -2.38 -1.57 -0.38
CA GLN A 50 -1.87 -1.95 0.93
C GLN A 50 -0.51 -1.29 1.14
N ASN A 51 -0.36 -0.52 2.22
CA ASN A 51 0.87 0.22 2.54
C ASN A 51 1.72 -0.46 3.63
N SER A 52 1.41 -1.71 3.96
CA SER A 52 2.18 -2.59 4.86
C SER A 52 2.42 -2.08 6.29
N ALA A 53 1.96 -0.88 6.64
CA ALA A 53 2.18 -0.27 7.95
C ALA A 53 1.54 -1.05 9.10
N LEU A 54 0.38 -1.68 8.86
CA LEU A 54 -0.33 -2.46 9.86
C LEU A 54 -1.12 -3.62 9.25
N GLU A 55 -1.02 -4.76 9.90
CA GLU A 55 -1.80 -5.94 9.61
C GLU A 55 -2.37 -6.57 10.87
N ILE A 56 -3.68 -6.77 10.89
CA ILE A 56 -4.41 -7.43 11.98
C ILE A 56 -5.18 -8.59 11.38
N ALA A 57 -5.03 -9.77 11.96
CA ALA A 57 -5.79 -10.97 11.64
C ALA A 57 -6.10 -11.75 12.91
N TRP A 58 -7.23 -12.45 12.93
CA TRP A 58 -7.51 -13.43 13.97
C TRP A 58 -6.54 -14.60 13.82
N THR A 59 -5.96 -15.08 14.92
CA THR A 59 -5.04 -16.24 14.91
C THR A 59 -5.67 -17.47 14.24
N ARG A 60 -6.99 -17.66 14.41
CA ARG A 60 -7.74 -18.73 13.77
C ARG A 60 -7.71 -18.68 12.23
N VAL A 61 -7.60 -17.49 11.62
CA VAL A 61 -7.55 -17.36 10.15
C VAL A 61 -6.33 -18.10 9.60
N VAL A 62 -5.19 -17.96 10.28
CA VAL A 62 -3.95 -18.64 9.90
C VAL A 62 -4.11 -20.15 10.04
N SER A 63 -4.62 -20.63 11.18
CA SER A 63 -4.77 -22.07 11.41
C SER A 63 -5.84 -22.73 10.53
N GLU A 64 -6.93 -22.02 10.20
CA GLU A 64 -8.06 -22.57 9.43
C GLU A 64 -7.88 -22.46 7.91
N THR A 65 -7.16 -21.44 7.44
CA THR A 65 -7.04 -21.17 5.99
C THR A 65 -5.63 -21.35 5.44
N GLY A 66 -4.61 -21.42 6.29
CA GLY A 66 -3.20 -21.42 5.87
C GLY A 66 -2.72 -20.08 5.33
N THR A 67 -3.51 -19.00 5.46
CA THR A 67 -3.22 -17.66 4.94
C THR A 67 -3.41 -16.59 6.01
N ARG A 68 -2.92 -15.38 5.79
CA ARG A 68 -3.10 -14.24 6.72
C ARG A 68 -4.27 -13.35 6.32
N GLU A 69 -4.79 -13.54 5.11
CA GLU A 69 -5.84 -12.77 4.47
C GLU A 69 -7.23 -13.34 4.81
N GLY A 70 -7.34 -14.67 4.87
CA GLY A 70 -8.62 -15.35 5.01
C GLY A 70 -9.50 -15.12 3.79
N ARG A 71 -10.83 -15.01 4.01
CA ARG A 71 -11.82 -14.82 2.94
C ARG A 71 -12.40 -13.41 2.87
N VAL A 72 -12.23 -12.62 3.93
CA VAL A 72 -12.82 -11.28 4.05
C VAL A 72 -11.78 -10.36 4.67
N VAL A 73 -11.53 -9.23 4.00
CA VAL A 73 -10.54 -8.24 4.42
C VAL A 73 -11.23 -6.90 4.66
N ALA A 74 -11.09 -6.37 5.88
CA ALA A 74 -11.51 -5.00 6.21
C ALA A 74 -10.35 -4.02 5.96
N PRO A 75 -10.61 -2.84 5.36
CA PRO A 75 -9.61 -1.80 5.22
C PRO A 75 -9.41 -1.05 6.55
N PHE A 76 -8.17 -0.71 6.84
CA PHE A 76 -7.80 0.33 7.80
C PHE A 76 -7.25 1.49 6.97
N LEU A 77 -8.04 2.55 6.82
CA LEU A 77 -7.68 3.71 6.00
C LEU A 77 -6.69 4.58 6.77
N THR A 78 -5.42 4.55 6.38
CA THR A 78 -4.36 5.35 7.03
C THR A 78 -4.56 6.83 6.77
N ARG A 79 -4.17 7.67 7.74
CA ARG A 79 -4.25 9.13 7.68
C ARG A 79 -2.87 9.75 7.90
N GLY A 80 -2.62 10.88 7.24
CA GLY A 80 -1.34 11.59 7.37
C GLY A 80 -0.15 10.70 7.03
N TYR A 81 0.73 10.49 8.01
CA TYR A 81 1.95 9.68 7.87
C TYR A 81 1.81 8.25 8.45
N GLU A 82 0.61 7.80 8.82
CA GLU A 82 0.39 6.44 9.36
C GLU A 82 0.76 5.33 8.37
N GLY A 83 0.76 5.62 7.07
CA GLY A 83 1.17 4.71 5.99
C GLY A 83 2.61 4.90 5.52
N LEU A 84 3.40 5.79 6.15
CA LEU A 84 4.79 6.01 5.78
C LEU A 84 5.61 4.75 6.07
N ASN A 85 6.17 4.15 5.03
CA ASN A 85 7.13 3.06 5.14
C ASN A 85 8.54 3.57 4.82
N VAL A 86 9.55 2.84 5.27
CA VAL A 86 10.96 3.10 4.92
C VAL A 86 11.50 1.86 4.23
N ASP A 87 11.55 1.90 2.90
CA ASP A 87 12.08 0.82 2.08
C ASP A 87 13.46 1.16 1.50
N ASP A 88 13.72 2.45 1.24
CA ASP A 88 14.98 2.95 0.68
C ASP A 88 15.54 4.20 1.39
N GLU A 89 16.66 4.72 0.87
CA GLU A 89 17.34 5.88 1.42
C GLU A 89 16.51 7.17 1.28
N GLU A 90 15.72 7.32 0.20
CA GLU A 90 14.89 8.50 0.00
C GLU A 90 13.74 8.55 1.01
N ASP A 91 13.15 7.39 1.33
CA ASP A 91 12.15 7.27 2.38
C ASP A 91 12.72 7.63 3.75
N TRP A 92 13.95 7.19 4.05
CA TRP A 92 14.64 7.51 5.30
C TRP A 92 14.86 9.03 5.44
N GLU A 93 15.45 9.65 4.42
CA GLU A 93 15.66 11.10 4.43
C GLU A 93 14.33 11.86 4.55
N ARG A 94 13.27 11.35 3.91
CA ARG A 94 11.94 11.94 4.02
C ARG A 94 11.43 11.86 5.45
N ALA A 95 11.58 10.72 6.14
CA ALA A 95 11.21 10.59 7.54
C ALA A 95 11.97 11.60 8.42
N GLU A 96 13.29 11.75 8.23
CA GLU A 96 14.10 12.73 8.96
C GLU A 96 13.64 14.17 8.72
N ARG A 97 13.38 14.56 7.46
CA ARG A 97 12.86 15.90 7.12
C ARG A 97 11.51 16.18 7.78
N LEU A 98 10.63 15.19 7.86
CA LEU A 98 9.32 15.32 8.51
C LEU A 98 9.46 15.59 10.01
N LEU A 99 10.40 14.91 10.67
CA LEU A 99 10.69 15.13 12.09
C LEU A 99 11.36 16.48 12.33
N ALA A 100 12.38 16.82 11.53
CA ALA A 100 13.15 18.06 11.67
C ALA A 100 12.28 19.31 11.47
N SER A 101 11.30 19.24 10.57
CA SER A 101 10.34 20.32 10.33
C SER A 101 9.19 20.40 11.34
N GLY A 102 9.03 19.38 12.19
CA GLY A 102 7.87 19.24 13.07
C GLY A 102 6.56 18.90 12.34
N ALA A 103 6.63 18.53 11.06
CA ALA A 103 5.46 18.09 10.28
C ALA A 103 4.95 16.72 10.75
N ALA A 104 5.82 15.90 11.35
CA ALA A 104 5.48 14.66 12.01
C ALA A 104 6.14 14.59 13.40
N THR A 105 5.58 13.76 14.28
CA THR A 105 6.13 13.47 15.60
C THR A 105 6.15 11.97 15.82
N LEU A 106 7.20 11.46 16.47
CA LEU A 106 7.21 10.07 16.92
C LEU A 106 6.38 9.93 18.20
N THR A 107 5.65 8.83 18.30
CA THR A 107 4.92 8.47 19.53
C THR A 107 5.91 8.00 20.58
N ASP A 108 5.77 8.48 21.81
CA ASP A 108 6.55 7.99 22.94
C ASP A 108 6.14 6.55 23.29
N VAL A 109 7.11 5.63 23.30
CA VAL A 109 6.90 4.22 23.65
C VAL A 109 7.48 4.00 25.04
N GLY A 110 6.62 4.10 26.06
CA GLY A 110 7.00 3.90 27.47
C GLY A 110 7.33 2.46 27.86
N ARG A 111 7.75 1.62 26.91
CA ARG A 111 8.21 0.25 27.13
C ARG A 111 9.61 0.09 26.58
N GLU A 112 10.48 -0.50 27.40
CA GLU A 112 11.80 -0.92 26.94
C GLU A 112 11.69 -1.89 25.75
N PRO A 113 12.64 -1.83 24.80
CA PRO A 113 12.71 -2.78 23.70
C PRO A 113 12.73 -4.24 24.19
N TYR A 114 12.13 -5.14 23.43
CA TYR A 114 12.19 -6.57 23.73
C TYR A 114 13.65 -7.06 23.71
N SER A 115 14.13 -7.56 24.85
CA SER A 115 15.41 -8.25 24.94
C SER A 115 15.19 -9.76 24.80
N PRO A 116 15.57 -10.39 23.68
CA PRO A 116 15.52 -11.84 23.58
C PRO A 116 16.43 -12.48 24.63
N ALA A 117 16.01 -13.61 25.20
CA ALA A 117 16.91 -14.46 25.97
C ALA A 117 18.05 -14.92 25.05
N ARG A 118 19.30 -14.77 25.52
CA ARG A 118 20.50 -15.22 24.81
C ARG A 118 20.58 -16.74 24.73
#